data_AF-A0A3L7X307-F1
#
_entry.id   AF-A0A3L7X307-F1
#
_cell.length_a   1.000
_cell.length_b   1.000
_cell.length_c   1.000
_cell.angle_alpha   90.00
_cell.angle_beta   90.00
_cell.angle_gamma   90.00
#
_symmetry.space_group_name_H-M   'P 1'
#
loop_
_entity.id
_entity.type
_entity.pdbx_description
1 polymer ?
#
loop_
_entity_poly.entity_id
_entity_poly.type
_entity_poly.pdbx_seq_one_letter_code
_entity_poly.pdbx_strand_id
1 'polypeptide(L)'
;MTLYAPDITCDHCIATIKTAATGIEGVRFIAGDPDARSFRLDVPSGAALDALAVALADEGYPLGGPEDAPSGGGMTAPMASMPSNVTMLPMAGAKPAFVPTYRPQASPAGADVVYSCPCGSTTEVFHYDRSRTEQAPHACCNHQVLIAPDAAARLRALDGYQVIDVQTVTMPWGQPMEAAMAIAR
;
A
#
# COMPACT_ATOMS: atom_id res chain seq x y z
N MET A 1 5.73 8.01 6.62
CA MET A 1 4.54 7.13 6.76
C MET A 1 3.90 7.30 8.13
N THR A 2 2.61 6.95 8.28
CA THR A 2 1.90 6.87 9.57
C THR A 2 1.78 5.41 9.97
N LEU A 3 2.15 5.09 11.21
CA LEU A 3 1.97 3.78 11.84
C LEU A 3 0.99 3.90 13.01
N TYR A 4 0.34 2.79 13.35
CA TYR A 4 -0.61 2.69 14.45
C TYR A 4 -0.05 1.78 15.52
N ALA A 5 -0.22 2.15 16.78
CA ALA A 5 0.04 1.27 17.92
C ALA A 5 -1.08 1.47 18.95
N PRO A 6 -1.92 0.44 19.18
CA PRO A 6 -3.12 0.57 20.00
C PRO A 6 -2.85 0.87 21.48
N ASP A 7 -1.63 0.60 21.94
CA ASP A 7 -1.20 0.76 23.33
C ASP A 7 -0.66 2.18 23.67
N ILE A 8 -0.59 3.08 22.68
CA ILE A 8 -0.21 4.48 22.91
C ILE A 8 -1.39 5.21 23.54
N THR A 9 -1.24 5.62 24.80
CA THR A 9 -2.31 6.31 25.56
C THR A 9 -1.87 7.60 26.23
N CYS A 10 -0.59 7.97 26.15
CA CYS A 10 -0.07 9.19 26.75
C CYS A 10 1.21 9.70 26.05
N ASP A 11 1.58 10.96 26.34
CA ASP A 11 2.81 11.58 25.83
C ASP A 11 4.10 10.83 26.23
N HIS A 12 4.07 10.11 27.35
CA HIS A 12 5.21 9.29 27.79
C HIS A 12 5.46 8.12 26.83
N CYS A 13 4.40 7.48 26.32
CA CYS A 13 4.50 6.44 25.31
C CYS A 13 5.12 6.98 24.01
N ILE A 14 4.69 8.17 23.58
CA ILE A 14 5.25 8.85 22.40
C ILE A 14 6.75 9.14 22.59
N ALA A 15 7.17 9.56 23.79
CA ALA A 15 8.58 9.81 24.09
C ALA A 15 9.42 8.52 24.04
N THR A 16 8.91 7.39 24.56
CA THR A 16 9.57 6.09 24.46
C THR A 16 9.70 5.64 23.02
N ILE A 17 8.61 5.71 22.23
CA ILE A 17 8.61 5.37 20.80
C ILE A 17 9.58 6.24 20.02
N LYS A 18 9.63 7.55 20.31
CA LYS A 18 10.58 8.46 19.70
C LYS A 18 12.02 8.04 19.99
N THR A 19 12.31 7.66 21.23
CA THR A 19 13.65 7.21 21.66
C THR A 19 14.06 5.92 20.96
N ALA A 20 13.16 4.93 20.94
CA ALA A 20 13.36 3.68 20.23
C ALA A 20 13.57 3.90 18.72
N ALA A 21 12.75 4.75 18.10
CA ALA A 21 12.86 5.10 16.68
C ALA A 21 14.17 5.82 16.34
N THR A 22 14.66 6.73 17.20
CA THR A 22 15.97 7.38 16.99
C THR A 22 17.16 6.45 17.13
N GLY A 23 16.99 5.27 17.73
CA GLY A 23 18.03 4.24 17.83
C GLY A 23 18.23 3.45 16.53
N ILE A 24 17.35 3.63 15.53
CA ILE A 24 17.37 2.86 14.28
C ILE A 24 17.93 3.72 13.17
N GLU A 25 18.93 3.19 12.48
CA GLU A 25 19.62 3.91 11.42
C GLU A 25 18.66 4.34 10.30
N GLY A 26 18.64 5.64 10.01
CA GLY A 26 17.84 6.24 8.95
C GLY A 26 16.36 6.46 9.28
N VAL A 27 15.86 6.01 10.43
CA VAL A 27 14.48 6.30 10.87
C VAL A 27 14.41 7.70 11.48
N ARG A 28 13.43 8.50 11.07
CA ARG A 28 13.18 9.84 11.63
C ARG A 28 11.78 9.95 12.20
N PHE A 29 11.68 10.28 13.48
CA PHE A 29 10.40 10.58 14.10
C PHE A 29 9.87 11.95 13.62
N ILE A 30 8.65 11.99 13.10
CA ILE A 30 8.02 13.21 12.59
C ILE A 30 7.02 13.77 13.61
N ALA A 31 6.06 12.97 14.04
CA ALA A 31 4.99 13.40 14.96
C ALA A 31 4.36 12.20 15.67
N GLY A 32 3.82 12.40 16.87
CA GLY A 32 3.03 11.40 17.59
C GLY A 32 1.71 12.01 18.04
N ASP A 33 0.64 11.23 17.96
CA ASP A 33 -0.70 11.62 18.39
C ASP A 33 -1.26 10.53 19.31
N PRO A 34 -1.25 10.75 20.63
CA PRO A 34 -1.76 9.78 21.60
C PRO A 34 -3.29 9.67 21.56
N ASP A 35 -4.02 10.73 21.16
CA ASP A 35 -5.48 10.70 21.04
C ASP A 35 -5.89 9.82 19.85
N ALA A 36 -5.14 9.91 18.74
CA ALA A 36 -5.34 9.09 17.55
C ALA A 36 -4.63 7.73 17.60
N ARG A 37 -3.90 7.41 18.69
CA ARG A 37 -3.09 6.19 18.87
C ARG A 37 -2.18 5.89 17.68
N SER A 38 -1.59 6.95 17.13
CA SER A 38 -0.84 6.89 15.88
C SER A 38 0.42 7.74 15.95
N PHE A 39 1.40 7.40 15.13
CA PHE A 39 2.65 8.15 15.03
C PHE A 39 3.16 8.15 13.59
N ARG A 40 3.83 9.23 13.23
CA ARG A 40 4.40 9.47 11.91
C ARG A 40 5.92 9.38 11.99
N LEU A 41 6.47 8.58 11.09
CA LEU A 41 7.89 8.32 10.96
C LEU A 41 8.28 8.39 9.50
N ASP A 42 9.47 8.89 9.23
CA ASP A 42 10.17 8.62 7.99
C ASP A 42 10.97 7.34 8.15
N VAL A 43 10.69 6.35 7.32
CA VAL A 43 11.36 5.05 7.37
C VAL A 43 11.93 4.76 5.99
N PRO A 44 13.26 4.60 5.86
CA PRO A 44 13.92 4.56 4.56
C PRO A 44 13.77 3.22 3.85
N SER A 45 13.44 2.16 4.59
CA SER A 45 13.33 0.79 4.05
C SER A 45 12.40 -0.08 4.88
N GLY A 46 11.90 -1.17 4.27
CA GLY A 46 11.10 -2.15 4.98
C GLY A 46 11.87 -2.84 6.12
N ALA A 47 13.18 -3.05 5.97
CA ALA A 47 14.05 -3.58 7.02
C ALA A 47 14.13 -2.66 8.24
N ALA A 48 14.19 -1.34 8.04
CA ALA A 48 14.14 -0.37 9.14
C ALA A 48 12.79 -0.38 9.87
N LEU A 49 11.69 -0.63 9.14
CA LEU A 49 10.36 -0.82 9.73
C LEU A 49 10.27 -2.12 10.54
N ASP A 50 10.92 -3.21 10.11
CA ASP A 50 10.95 -4.47 10.87
C ASP A 50 11.81 -4.33 12.14
N ALA A 51 12.97 -3.70 12.06
CA ALA A 51 13.78 -3.38 13.23
C ALA A 51 13.01 -2.51 14.23
N LEU A 52 12.20 -1.57 13.74
CA LEU A 52 11.33 -0.75 14.56
C LEU A 52 10.21 -1.57 15.20
N ALA A 53 9.56 -2.45 14.44
CA ALA A 53 8.52 -3.33 14.97
C ALA A 53 9.06 -4.20 16.12
N VAL A 54 10.26 -4.76 15.96
CA VAL A 54 10.95 -5.54 17.01
C VAL A 54 11.27 -4.67 18.23
N ALA A 55 11.93 -3.52 18.02
CA ALA A 55 12.29 -2.62 19.12
C ALA A 55 11.07 -2.11 19.90
N LEU A 56 9.97 -1.83 19.19
CA LEU A 56 8.74 -1.38 19.83
C LEU A 56 8.01 -2.53 20.55
N ALA A 57 8.01 -3.74 20.00
CA ALA A 57 7.46 -4.91 20.68
C ALA A 57 8.22 -5.25 21.97
N ASP A 58 9.55 -5.13 21.99
CA ASP A 58 10.39 -5.32 23.18
C ASP A 58 10.07 -4.28 24.28
N GLU A 59 9.69 -3.07 23.89
CA GLU A 59 9.23 -1.99 24.78
C GLU A 59 7.75 -2.10 25.17
N GLY A 60 7.03 -3.12 24.66
CA GLY A 60 5.61 -3.37 24.96
C GLY A 60 4.61 -2.58 24.10
N TYR A 61 5.04 -2.10 22.93
CA TYR A 61 4.23 -1.31 21.99
C TYR A 61 4.21 -1.98 20.59
N PRO A 62 3.60 -3.16 20.41
CA PRO A 62 3.53 -3.79 19.09
C PRO A 62 2.84 -2.88 18.07
N LEU A 63 3.33 -2.87 16.84
CA LEU A 63 2.65 -2.20 15.72
C LEU A 63 1.30 -2.89 15.47
N GLY A 64 0.23 -2.09 15.47
CA GLY A 64 -1.12 -2.56 15.20
C GLY A 64 -1.34 -2.93 13.73
N GLY A 65 -2.30 -3.80 13.48
CA GLY A 65 -2.76 -4.13 12.14
C GLY A 65 -3.55 -2.97 11.51
N PRO A 66 -3.90 -3.05 10.21
CA PRO A 66 -4.75 -2.05 9.56
C PRO A 66 -6.14 -1.92 10.21
N GLU A 67 -6.56 -2.89 11.02
CA GLU A 67 -7.79 -2.84 11.82
C GLU A 67 -7.73 -1.90 13.04
N ASP A 68 -6.52 -1.54 13.49
CA ASP A 68 -6.30 -0.63 14.63
C ASP A 68 -6.25 0.85 14.21
N ALA A 69 -6.28 1.13 12.90
CA ALA A 69 -6.48 2.49 12.41
C ALA A 69 -7.90 2.96 12.80
N PRO A 70 -8.07 4.17 13.38
CA PRO A 70 -9.39 4.69 13.65
C PRO A 70 -10.16 4.73 12.33
N SER A 71 -11.16 3.87 12.22
CA SER A 71 -12.11 3.90 11.13
C SER A 71 -12.92 5.17 11.34
N GLY A 72 -12.43 6.27 10.78
CA GLY A 72 -13.14 7.54 10.74
C GLY A 72 -14.49 7.29 10.08
N GLY A 73 -15.52 7.15 10.90
CA GLY A 73 -16.89 6.97 10.48
C GLY A 73 -17.44 8.22 9.81
N GLY A 74 -18.30 8.00 8.82
CA GLY A 74 -19.27 8.96 8.29
C GLY A 74 -18.78 9.68 7.03
N MET A 75 -19.43 9.60 5.87
CA MET A 75 -20.87 9.45 5.63
C MET A 75 -21.16 8.64 4.37
N THR A 76 -21.80 7.48 4.56
CA THR A 76 -22.72 6.94 3.56
C THR A 76 -24.00 7.79 3.62
N ALA A 77 -24.19 8.70 2.66
CA ALA A 77 -25.49 9.29 2.42
C ALA A 77 -26.19 8.50 1.29
N PRO A 78 -27.40 7.96 1.53
CA PRO A 78 -28.25 7.44 0.49
C PRO A 78 -28.98 8.63 -0.16
N MET A 79 -28.75 8.87 -1.44
CA MET A 79 -29.60 9.79 -2.23
C MET A 79 -30.13 9.01 -3.41
N ALA A 80 -31.23 8.30 -3.17
CA ALA A 80 -32.14 7.88 -4.21
C ALA A 80 -32.94 9.09 -4.72
N SER A 81 -33.21 9.08 -6.02
CA SER A 81 -34.27 9.82 -6.74
C SER A 81 -33.90 11.18 -7.32
N MET A 82 -33.67 11.21 -8.63
CA MET A 82 -34.56 11.89 -9.59
C MET A 82 -34.44 11.23 -10.98
N PRO A 83 -35.53 11.13 -11.75
CA PRO A 83 -35.54 10.55 -13.08
C PRO A 83 -35.20 11.62 -14.12
N SER A 84 -34.37 11.27 -15.09
CA SER A 84 -34.34 11.98 -16.36
C SER A 84 -33.98 10.99 -17.45
N ASN A 85 -34.99 10.66 -18.25
CA ASN A 85 -34.87 9.98 -19.52
C ASN A 85 -33.87 10.74 -20.40
N VAL A 86 -32.64 10.25 -20.45
CA VAL A 86 -31.78 10.43 -21.61
C VAL A 86 -31.23 9.05 -21.94
N THR A 87 -31.90 8.38 -22.86
CA THR A 87 -31.34 7.25 -23.59
C THR A 87 -30.18 7.78 -24.42
N MET A 88 -28.99 7.87 -23.83
CA MET A 88 -27.75 7.91 -24.60
C MET A 88 -27.53 6.48 -25.10
N LEU A 89 -27.70 6.29 -26.42
CA LEU A 89 -27.25 5.08 -27.08
C LEU A 89 -25.77 4.86 -26.71
N PRO A 90 -25.37 3.66 -26.28
CA PRO A 90 -23.95 3.37 -26.13
C PRO A 90 -23.33 3.45 -27.52
N MET A 91 -22.43 4.41 -27.70
CA MET A 91 -21.46 4.38 -28.79
C MET A 91 -20.72 3.05 -28.68
N ALA A 92 -21.05 2.15 -29.59
CA ALA A 92 -20.41 0.85 -29.73
C ALA A 92 -18.91 1.05 -29.93
N GLY A 93 -18.08 0.51 -29.02
CA GLY A 93 -16.65 0.39 -29.28
C GLY A 93 -15.72 0.19 -28.07
N ALA A 94 -16.09 0.60 -26.86
CA ALA A 94 -15.20 0.41 -25.71
C ALA A 94 -15.41 -0.99 -25.11
N LYS A 95 -14.44 -1.90 -25.34
CA LYS A 95 -14.30 -3.10 -24.51
C LYS A 95 -14.21 -2.65 -23.04
N PRO A 96 -14.87 -3.32 -22.08
CA PRO A 96 -14.65 -2.99 -20.67
C PRO A 96 -13.15 -3.04 -20.39
N ALA A 97 -12.61 -1.95 -19.85
CA ALA A 97 -11.21 -1.90 -19.46
C ALA A 97 -10.99 -3.02 -18.43
N PHE A 98 -10.00 -3.87 -18.69
CA PHE A 98 -9.63 -4.91 -17.74
C PHE A 98 -9.14 -4.24 -16.45
N VAL A 99 -9.71 -4.62 -15.31
CA VAL A 99 -9.27 -4.16 -13.99
C VAL A 99 -8.58 -5.33 -13.29
N PRO A 100 -7.26 -5.29 -13.06
CA PRO A 100 -6.56 -6.32 -12.31
C PRO A 100 -7.03 -6.34 -10.86
N THR A 101 -6.98 -7.52 -10.26
CA THR A 101 -7.11 -7.73 -8.83
C THR A 101 -5.73 -7.89 -8.24
N TYR A 102 -5.51 -7.40 -7.02
CA TYR A 102 -4.27 -7.56 -6.26
C TYR A 102 -4.61 -8.10 -4.88
N ARG A 103 -3.93 -9.17 -4.46
CA ARG A 103 -4.15 -9.83 -3.17
C ARG A 103 -2.81 -9.98 -2.44
N PRO A 104 -2.42 -9.00 -1.61
CA PRO A 104 -1.21 -9.08 -0.81
C PRO A 104 -1.34 -10.14 0.28
N GLN A 105 -0.31 -10.97 0.42
CA GLN A 105 -0.16 -11.96 1.48
C GLN A 105 1.22 -11.82 2.12
N ALA A 106 1.31 -11.95 3.44
CA ALA A 106 2.59 -11.88 4.14
C ALA A 106 3.53 -13.01 3.69
N SER A 107 4.81 -12.68 3.47
CA SER A 107 5.87 -13.64 3.18
C SER A 107 7.09 -13.34 4.06
N PRO A 108 8.02 -14.30 4.26
CA PRO A 108 9.18 -14.09 5.12
C PRO A 108 10.07 -12.89 4.72
N ALA A 109 10.10 -12.54 3.43
CA ALA A 109 10.87 -11.41 2.91
C ALA A 109 10.06 -10.11 2.78
N GLY A 110 8.74 -10.15 3.01
CA GLY A 110 7.85 -9.02 2.80
C GLY A 110 6.43 -9.44 2.48
N ALA A 111 6.06 -9.37 1.19
CA ALA A 111 4.74 -9.82 0.75
C ALA A 111 4.78 -10.47 -0.63
N ASP A 112 3.93 -11.47 -0.80
CA ASP A 112 3.58 -12.04 -2.10
C ASP A 112 2.24 -11.44 -2.52
N VAL A 113 2.21 -10.73 -3.65
CA VAL A 113 0.98 -10.12 -4.15
C VAL A 113 0.50 -10.90 -5.36
N VAL A 114 -0.54 -11.69 -5.17
CA VAL A 114 -1.20 -12.42 -6.26
C VAL A 114 -2.03 -11.45 -7.08
N TYR A 115 -1.84 -11.43 -8.40
CA TYR A 115 -2.58 -10.52 -9.27
C TYR A 115 -3.19 -11.20 -10.50
N SER A 116 -4.27 -10.60 -11.01
CA SER A 116 -4.88 -11.02 -12.29
C SER A 116 -4.33 -10.23 -13.46
N CYS A 117 -4.10 -10.89 -14.60
CA CYS A 117 -3.51 -10.34 -15.80
C CYS A 117 -4.52 -10.33 -16.97
N PRO A 118 -4.47 -9.35 -17.91
CA PRO A 118 -5.34 -9.32 -19.08
C PRO A 118 -5.26 -10.56 -19.98
N CYS A 119 -4.16 -11.32 -19.90
CA CYS A 119 -4.02 -12.59 -20.62
C CYS A 119 -4.91 -13.72 -20.06
N GLY A 120 -5.56 -13.51 -18.90
CA GLY A 120 -6.42 -14.48 -18.23
C GLY A 120 -5.74 -15.23 -17.07
N SER A 121 -4.43 -15.04 -16.85
CA SER A 121 -3.77 -15.61 -15.67
C SER A 121 -4.25 -14.91 -14.39
N THR A 122 -4.49 -15.70 -13.33
CA THR A 122 -4.92 -15.22 -12.00
C THR A 122 -4.02 -15.75 -10.88
N THR A 123 -2.91 -16.38 -11.25
CA THR A 123 -1.97 -17.04 -10.33
C THR A 123 -0.59 -16.39 -10.34
N GLU A 124 -0.43 -15.27 -11.05
CA GLU A 124 0.85 -14.56 -11.09
C GLU A 124 1.13 -13.92 -9.72
N VAL A 125 2.39 -13.96 -9.31
CA VAL A 125 2.81 -13.45 -8.00
C VAL A 125 3.90 -12.40 -8.18
N PHE A 126 3.65 -11.20 -7.66
CA PHE A 126 4.68 -10.20 -7.46
C PHE A 126 5.31 -10.40 -6.08
N HIS A 127 6.59 -10.75 -6.04
CA HIS A 127 7.34 -10.92 -4.80
C HIS A 127 7.91 -9.57 -4.36
N TYR A 128 7.29 -8.95 -3.36
CA TYR A 128 7.77 -7.73 -2.74
C TYR A 128 8.77 -8.06 -1.63
N ASP A 129 10.03 -7.68 -1.82
CA ASP A 129 11.12 -7.90 -0.88
C ASP A 129 11.43 -6.61 -0.10
N ARG A 130 11.08 -6.58 1.18
CA ARG A 130 11.23 -5.41 2.07
C ARG A 130 12.68 -5.04 2.35
N SER A 131 13.63 -5.95 2.09
CA SER A 131 15.06 -5.67 2.21
C SER A 131 15.61 -4.84 1.04
N ARG A 132 14.88 -4.77 -0.08
CA ARG A 132 15.30 -4.03 -1.27
C ARG A 132 14.77 -2.60 -1.22
N THR A 133 15.67 -1.64 -1.43
CA THR A 133 15.32 -0.23 -1.63
C THR A 133 14.47 -0.04 -2.89
N GLU A 134 14.74 -0.81 -3.95
CA GLU A 134 14.02 -0.73 -5.21
C GLU A 134 13.52 -2.10 -5.65
N GLN A 135 12.22 -2.19 -5.90
CA GLN A 135 11.61 -3.36 -6.56
C GLN A 135 11.76 -3.25 -8.07
N ALA A 136 12.11 -4.32 -8.76
CA ALA A 136 12.06 -4.38 -10.22
C ALA A 136 10.62 -4.66 -10.69
N PRO A 137 10.20 -4.12 -11.85
CA PRO A 137 8.97 -4.56 -12.50
C PRO A 137 9.01 -6.07 -12.77
N HIS A 138 7.92 -6.74 -12.44
CA HIS A 138 7.71 -8.12 -12.80
C HIS A 138 7.08 -8.19 -14.19
N ALA A 139 7.70 -8.95 -15.10
CA ALA A 139 7.26 -9.08 -16.48
C ALA A 139 6.57 -10.43 -16.72
N CYS A 140 5.34 -10.41 -17.19
CA CYS A 140 4.61 -11.61 -17.61
C CYS A 140 3.77 -11.31 -18.86
N CYS A 141 3.89 -12.13 -19.92
CA CYS A 141 3.10 -12.00 -21.16
C CYS A 141 3.06 -10.59 -21.78
N ASN A 142 4.19 -9.88 -21.86
CA ASN A 142 4.29 -8.47 -22.34
C ASN A 142 3.58 -7.43 -21.44
N HIS A 143 3.21 -7.81 -20.23
CA HIS A 143 2.75 -6.90 -19.19
C HIS A 143 3.87 -6.68 -18.18
N GLN A 144 3.91 -5.49 -17.61
CA GLN A 144 4.78 -5.13 -16.51
C GLN A 144 3.91 -4.81 -15.31
N VAL A 145 4.20 -5.42 -14.17
CA VAL A 145 3.55 -5.12 -12.89
C VAL A 145 4.59 -4.64 -11.90
N LEU A 146 4.27 -3.58 -11.18
CA LEU A 146 5.15 -3.06 -10.14
C LEU A 146 4.31 -2.67 -8.92
N ILE A 147 4.83 -3.01 -7.75
CA ILE A 147 4.28 -2.58 -6.46
C ILE A 147 5.36 -1.81 -5.73
N ALA A 148 5.17 -0.50 -5.61
CA ALA A 148 6.13 0.46 -5.06
C ALA A 148 5.40 1.78 -4.72
N PRO A 149 5.99 2.71 -3.95
CA PRO A 149 5.35 4.01 -3.66
C PRO A 149 5.08 4.90 -4.89
N ASP A 150 5.74 4.62 -6.01
CA ASP A 150 5.72 5.38 -7.26
C ASP A 150 5.63 4.47 -8.51
N ALA A 151 5.00 3.30 -8.34
CA ALA A 151 4.97 2.23 -9.33
C ALA A 151 4.56 2.70 -10.73
N ALA A 152 3.49 3.48 -10.84
CA ALA A 152 2.97 4.00 -12.10
C ALA A 152 3.92 4.99 -12.77
N ALA A 153 4.59 5.85 -11.99
CA ALA A 153 5.60 6.76 -12.54
C ALA A 153 6.78 5.96 -13.13
N ARG A 154 7.24 4.95 -12.40
CA ARG A 154 8.34 4.07 -12.83
C ARG A 154 7.98 3.24 -14.06
N LEU A 155 6.75 2.72 -14.14
CA LEU A 155 6.29 2.01 -15.34
C LEU A 155 6.10 2.92 -16.56
N ARG A 156 5.68 4.18 -16.37
CA ARG A 156 5.60 5.16 -17.48
C ARG A 156 6.96 5.56 -18.02
N ALA A 157 8.02 5.44 -17.22
CA ALA A 157 9.39 5.69 -17.64
C ALA A 157 9.98 4.55 -18.49
N LEU A 158 9.31 3.40 -18.56
CA LEU A 158 9.73 2.30 -19.43
C LEU A 158 9.36 2.60 -20.89
N ASP A 159 10.35 2.55 -21.77
CA ASP A 159 10.14 2.70 -23.21
C ASP A 159 9.28 1.56 -23.77
N GLY A 160 8.34 1.91 -24.64
CA GLY A 160 7.47 0.93 -25.30
C GLY A 160 6.33 0.39 -24.43
N TYR A 161 6.11 0.92 -23.23
CA TYR A 161 5.00 0.52 -22.36
C TYR A 161 3.96 1.63 -22.18
N GLN A 162 2.72 1.22 -21.90
CA GLN A 162 1.61 2.09 -21.51
C GLN A 162 0.98 1.56 -20.23
N VAL A 163 0.92 2.40 -19.19
CA VAL A 163 0.20 2.08 -17.95
C VAL A 163 -1.30 2.00 -18.25
N ILE A 164 -1.91 0.87 -17.89
CA ILE A 164 -3.34 0.58 -18.10
C ILE A 164 -4.14 0.56 -16.80
N ASP A 165 -3.47 0.39 -15.67
CA ASP A 165 -4.11 0.35 -14.35
C ASP A 165 -3.16 0.87 -13.27
N VAL A 166 -3.74 1.58 -12.30
CA VAL A 166 -3.07 2.06 -11.09
C VAL A 166 -4.06 1.94 -9.93
N GLN A 167 -3.68 1.21 -8.90
CA GLN A 167 -4.50 0.99 -7.71
C GLN A 167 -3.64 1.15 -6.45
N THR A 168 -4.28 1.54 -5.35
CA THR A 168 -3.65 1.49 -4.03
C THR A 168 -3.97 0.14 -3.39
N VAL A 169 -2.94 -0.58 -2.97
CA VAL A 169 -3.03 -1.86 -2.25
C VAL A 169 -2.52 -1.69 -0.83
N THR A 170 -3.24 -2.23 0.15
CA THR A 170 -2.78 -2.25 1.54
C THR A 170 -1.94 -3.50 1.75
N MET A 171 -0.68 -3.31 2.12
CA MET A 171 0.25 -4.40 2.41
C MET A 171 -0.13 -5.10 3.72
N PRO A 172 0.36 -6.33 3.97
CA PRO A 172 0.04 -7.08 5.18
C PRO A 172 0.38 -6.36 6.50
N TRP A 173 1.32 -5.41 6.47
CA TRP A 173 1.69 -4.56 7.60
C TRP A 173 0.95 -3.20 7.63
N GLY A 174 -0.16 -3.08 6.91
CA GLY A 174 -1.03 -1.89 6.92
C GLY A 174 -0.56 -0.71 6.05
N GLN A 175 0.62 -0.79 5.43
CA GLN A 175 1.11 0.28 4.56
C GLN A 175 0.37 0.32 3.22
N PRO A 176 -0.19 1.48 2.80
CA PRO A 176 -0.70 1.64 1.43
C PRO A 176 0.47 1.76 0.45
N MET A 177 0.39 1.01 -0.65
CA MET A 177 1.39 0.99 -1.73
C MET A 177 0.68 1.14 -3.08
N GLU A 178 1.36 1.73 -4.07
CA GLU A 178 0.84 1.80 -5.43
C GLU A 178 1.15 0.48 -6.15
N ALA A 179 0.13 -0.16 -6.68
CA ALA A 179 0.22 -1.27 -7.61
C ALA A 179 -0.16 -0.77 -9.00
N ALA A 180 0.76 -0.89 -9.95
CA ALA A 180 0.55 -0.44 -11.31
C ALA A 180 0.81 -1.57 -12.30
N MET A 181 0.06 -1.54 -13.40
CA MET A 181 0.22 -2.46 -14.52
C MET A 181 0.38 -1.68 -15.82
N ALA A 182 1.33 -2.10 -16.64
CA ALA A 182 1.57 -1.59 -17.97
C ALA A 182 1.59 -2.70 -19.02
N ILE A 183 1.22 -2.36 -20.25
CA ILE A 183 1.28 -3.26 -21.42
C ILE A 183 2.24 -2.72 -22.45
N ALA A 184 2.88 -3.61 -23.21
CA ALA A 184 3.64 -3.20 -24.39
C ALA A 184 2.72 -2.48 -25.40
N ARG A 185 3.22 -1.41 -26.02
CA ARG A 185 2.56 -0.65 -27.09
C ARG A 185 2.60 -1.36 -28.43
#